data_AF-A0AAN9ABE3-F1
#
_entry.id   AF-A0AAN9ABE3-F1
#
_cell.length_a   1.000
_cell.length_b   1.000
_cell.length_c   1.000
_cell.angle_alpha   90.00
_cell.angle_beta   90.00
_cell.angle_gamma   90.00
#
_symmetry.space_group_name_H-M   'P 1'
#
loop_
_entity.id
_entity.type
_entity.pdbx_description
1 polymer ?
#
loop_
_entity_poly.entity_id
_entity_poly.type
_entity_poly.pdbx_seq_one_letter_code
_entity_poly.pdbx_strand_id
1 'polypeptide(L)'
;MQKWLTELMPLLLEMLGDGTSGWKRRVALWTLGQLVENTGYVVHPYTQHPTLLDVLLSFLKTEQQPAVRRETIRVLGLLGALDPYKHKMNTGMIKIHEDTGVAVISITETKNDELSSGRNL
;
A
#
# COMPACT_ATOMS: atom_id res chain seq x y z
N MET A 1 10.37 -1.07 -21.55
CA MET A 1 10.25 -0.38 -20.24
C MET A 1 9.96 -1.34 -19.09
N GLN A 2 9.02 -2.29 -19.21
CA GLN A 2 8.66 -3.22 -18.12
C GLN A 2 9.83 -3.93 -17.41
N LYS A 3 10.91 -4.30 -18.14
CA LYS A 3 12.08 -4.97 -17.53
C LYS A 3 12.73 -4.15 -16.40
N TRP A 4 12.80 -2.84 -16.56
CA TRP A 4 13.42 -1.95 -15.57
C TRP A 4 12.49 -1.64 -14.39
N LEU A 5 11.18 -1.79 -14.56
CA LEU A 5 10.20 -1.55 -13.49
C LEU A 5 10.42 -2.50 -12.31
N THR A 6 10.73 -3.76 -12.59
CA THR A 6 10.97 -4.78 -11.58
C THR A 6 12.20 -4.45 -10.71
N GLU A 7 13.19 -3.74 -11.25
CA GLU A 7 14.39 -3.31 -10.52
C GLU A 7 14.21 -1.96 -9.83
N LEU A 8 13.49 -1.03 -10.46
CA LEU A 8 13.28 0.33 -9.94
C LEU A 8 12.28 0.34 -8.76
N MET A 9 11.25 -0.50 -8.81
CA MET A 9 10.19 -0.53 -7.79
C MET A 9 10.72 -0.83 -6.37
N PRO A 10 11.55 -1.87 -6.15
CA PRO A 10 12.17 -2.11 -4.85
C PRO A 10 12.98 -0.92 -4.34
N LEU A 11 13.76 -0.27 -5.20
CA LEU A 11 14.56 0.90 -4.83
C LEU A 11 13.67 2.08 -4.39
N LEU A 12 12.58 2.34 -5.14
CA LEU A 12 11.61 3.38 -4.76
C LEU A 12 10.95 3.07 -3.42
N LEU A 13 10.57 1.81 -3.19
CA LEU A 13 9.97 1.37 -1.92
C LEU A 13 10.93 1.51 -0.75
N GLU A 14 12.21 1.21 -0.94
CA GLU A 14 13.26 1.42 0.06
C GLU A 14 13.39 2.92 0.40
N MET A 15 13.39 3.80 -0.61
CA MET A 15 13.42 5.25 -0.38
C MET A 15 12.15 5.79 0.29
N LEU A 16 11.00 5.15 0.09
CA LEU A 16 9.76 5.48 0.81
C LEU A 16 9.85 5.09 2.28
N GLY A 17 10.49 3.95 2.59
CA GLY A 17 10.73 3.48 3.95
C GLY A 17 11.78 4.29 4.73
N ASP A 18 12.64 5.06 4.04
CA ASP A 18 13.66 5.89 4.68
C ASP A 18 13.03 7.06 5.46
N GLY A 19 13.00 6.92 6.78
CA GLY A 19 12.44 7.89 7.73
C GLY A 19 13.24 9.19 7.84
N THR A 20 14.45 9.26 7.29
CA THR A 20 15.41 10.34 7.57
C THR A 20 15.05 11.67 6.93
N SER A 21 14.24 11.70 5.86
CA SER A 21 13.90 12.95 5.17
C SER A 21 12.54 12.90 4.46
N GLY A 22 11.63 13.78 4.86
CA GLY A 22 10.33 13.97 4.17
C GLY A 22 10.49 14.43 2.71
N TRP A 23 11.58 15.12 2.38
CA TRP A 23 11.91 15.48 1.00
C TRP A 23 12.17 14.24 0.14
N LYS A 24 12.98 13.29 0.63
CA LYS A 24 13.26 12.05 -0.10
C LYS A 24 11.97 11.26 -0.35
N ARG A 25 11.11 11.13 0.67
CA ARG A 25 9.78 10.49 0.52
C ARG A 25 8.94 11.16 -0.55
N ARG A 26 8.92 12.50 -0.58
CA ARG A 26 8.19 13.25 -1.61
C ARG A 26 8.71 12.93 -3.01
N VAL A 27 10.02 12.97 -3.21
CA VAL A 27 10.64 12.69 -4.52
C VAL A 27 10.43 11.24 -4.94
N ALA A 28 10.48 10.30 -4.00
CA ALA A 28 10.18 8.89 -4.24
C ALA A 28 8.72 8.70 -4.71
N LEU A 29 7.76 9.30 -4.00
CA LEU A 29 6.34 9.27 -4.39
C LEU A 29 6.11 9.91 -5.76
N TRP A 30 6.72 11.07 -6.01
CA TRP A 30 6.59 11.76 -7.29
C TRP A 30 7.14 10.91 -8.44
N THR A 31 8.31 10.32 -8.27
CA THR A 31 8.93 9.42 -9.26
C THR A 31 8.05 8.20 -9.51
N LEU A 32 7.50 7.61 -8.45
CA LEU A 32 6.56 6.48 -8.55
C LEU A 32 5.31 6.88 -9.35
N GLY A 33 4.75 8.06 -9.07
CA GLY A 33 3.61 8.59 -9.83
C GLY A 33 3.91 8.73 -11.32
N GLN A 34 5.05 9.34 -11.66
CA GLN A 34 5.50 9.46 -13.06
C GLN A 34 5.68 8.10 -13.73
N LEU A 35 6.22 7.13 -13.00
CA LEU A 35 6.43 5.78 -13.52
C LEU A 35 5.10 5.12 -13.87
N VAL A 36 4.15 5.13 -12.94
CA VAL A 36 2.83 4.52 -13.13
C VAL A 36 2.05 5.20 -14.25
N GLU A 37 2.08 6.54 -14.29
CA GLU A 37 1.39 7.36 -15.29
C GLU A 37 1.90 7.08 -16.72
N ASN A 38 3.22 7.00 -16.91
CA ASN A 38 3.80 6.83 -18.24
C ASN A 38 3.87 5.37 -18.72
N THR A 39 3.81 4.39 -17.80
CA THR A 39 3.97 2.97 -18.15
C THR A 39 2.67 2.17 -18.06
N GLY A 40 1.60 2.75 -17.52
CA GLY A 40 0.34 2.04 -17.28
C GLY A 40 0.47 0.95 -16.21
N TYR A 41 1.42 1.09 -15.29
CA TYR A 41 1.75 0.08 -14.28
C TYR A 41 0.79 0.12 -13.08
N VAL A 42 -0.49 -0.10 -13.36
CA VAL A 42 -1.63 0.02 -12.43
C VAL A 42 -1.96 -1.35 -11.85
N VAL A 43 -2.40 -1.42 -10.58
CA VAL A 43 -2.73 -2.64 -9.80
C VAL A 43 -1.56 -3.62 -9.55
N HIS A 44 -0.71 -3.88 -10.54
CA HIS A 44 0.43 -4.80 -10.47
C HIS A 44 1.41 -4.49 -9.32
N PRO A 45 1.69 -3.21 -8.97
CA PRO A 45 2.48 -2.91 -7.78
C PRO A 45 1.96 -3.54 -6.49
N TYR A 46 0.63 -3.69 -6.35
CA TYR A 46 0.02 -4.29 -5.16
C TYR A 46 0.15 -5.81 -5.09
N THR A 47 0.37 -6.49 -6.22
CA THR A 47 0.60 -7.94 -6.24
C THR A 47 2.06 -8.27 -5.99
N GLN A 48 2.98 -7.47 -6.54
CA GLN A 48 4.41 -7.65 -6.33
C GLN A 48 4.89 -7.20 -4.95
N HIS A 49 4.28 -6.15 -4.41
CA HIS A 49 4.65 -5.57 -3.13
C HIS A 49 3.40 -5.37 -2.27
N PRO A 50 2.91 -6.42 -1.57
CA PRO A 50 1.68 -6.35 -0.78
C PRO A 50 1.66 -5.25 0.28
N THR A 51 2.84 -4.89 0.81
CA THR A 51 3.03 -3.85 1.83
C THR A 51 2.86 -2.42 1.31
N LEU A 52 2.88 -2.21 -0.01
CA LEU A 52 2.83 -0.87 -0.62
C LEU A 52 1.56 -0.10 -0.21
N LEU A 53 0.41 -0.77 -0.20
CA LEU A 53 -0.86 -0.12 0.16
C LEU A 53 -0.82 0.37 1.61
N ASP A 54 -0.33 -0.45 2.53
CA ASP A 54 -0.21 -0.11 3.95
C ASP A 54 0.73 1.08 4.16
N VAL A 55 1.87 1.10 3.45
CA VAL A 55 2.82 2.23 3.50
C VAL A 55 2.16 3.51 3.01
N LEU A 56 1.47 3.49 1.87
CA LEU A 56 0.78 4.68 1.35
C LEU A 56 -0.33 5.15 2.29
N LEU A 57 -1.13 4.25 2.85
CA LEU A 57 -2.16 4.58 3.83
C LEU A 57 -1.55 5.13 5.13
N SER A 58 -0.38 4.63 5.54
CA SER A 58 0.34 5.15 6.70
C SER A 58 0.73 6.61 6.49
N PHE A 59 1.21 7.00 5.31
CA PHE A 59 1.58 8.40 5.01
C PHE A 59 0.38 9.34 5.02
N LEU A 60 -0.82 8.87 4.65
CA LEU A 60 -2.02 9.69 4.80
C LEU A 60 -2.34 10.02 6.26
N LYS A 61 -2.00 9.11 7.19
CA LYS A 61 -2.30 9.23 8.63
C LYS A 61 -1.18 9.94 9.41
N THR A 62 0.07 9.62 9.11
CA THR A 62 1.23 10.00 9.97
C THR A 62 1.98 11.22 9.46
N GLU A 63 1.92 11.52 8.16
CA GLU A 63 2.79 12.52 7.56
C GLU A 63 2.29 13.95 7.80
N GLN A 64 3.18 14.78 8.36
CA GLN A 64 2.87 16.17 8.70
C GLN A 64 2.92 17.09 7.47
N GLN A 65 3.78 16.77 6.50
CA GLN A 65 3.98 17.59 5.31
C GLN A 65 2.80 17.45 4.33
N PRO A 66 2.02 18.53 4.07
CA PRO A 66 0.87 18.45 3.16
C PRO A 66 1.25 18.07 1.73
N ALA A 67 2.48 18.41 1.32
CA ALA A 67 2.98 18.10 0.00
C ALA A 67 3.17 16.59 -0.23
N VAL A 68 3.68 15.87 0.77
CA VAL A 68 3.82 14.41 0.71
C VAL A 68 2.44 13.77 0.68
N ARG A 69 1.51 14.20 1.54
CA ARG A 69 0.12 13.70 1.55
C ARG A 69 -0.59 13.87 0.20
N ARG A 70 -0.44 15.04 -0.45
CA ARG A 70 -1.01 15.27 -1.79
C ARG A 70 -0.45 14.32 -2.83
N GLU A 71 0.86 14.07 -2.80
CA GLU A 71 1.50 13.12 -3.72
C GLU A 71 1.04 11.69 -3.44
N THR A 72 0.89 11.30 -2.16
CA THR A 72 0.35 9.99 -1.78
C THR A 72 -1.05 9.78 -2.34
N ILE A 73 -1.94 10.78 -2.23
CA ILE A 73 -3.29 10.72 -2.81
C ILE A 73 -3.23 10.56 -4.33
N ARG A 74 -2.36 11.32 -5.00
CA ARG A 74 -2.16 11.21 -6.46
C ARG A 74 -1.70 9.82 -6.86
N VAL A 75 -0.69 9.26 -6.18
CA VAL A 75 -0.16 7.92 -6.45
C VAL A 75 -1.24 6.85 -6.22
N LEU A 76 -2.02 6.93 -5.13
CA LEU A 76 -3.14 6.02 -4.90
C LEU A 76 -4.18 6.10 -6.03
N GLY A 77 -4.49 7.30 -6.51
CA GLY A 77 -5.39 7.48 -7.66
C GLY A 77 -4.83 6.88 -8.96
N LEU A 78 -3.52 7.01 -9.19
CA LEU A 78 -2.85 6.44 -10.36
C LEU A 78 -2.74 4.91 -10.31
N LEU A 79 -2.51 4.33 -9.13
CA LEU A 79 -2.41 2.87 -8.93
C LEU A 79 -3.75 2.15 -9.05
N GLY A 80 -4.86 2.90 -8.96
CA GLY A 80 -6.22 2.39 -9.12
C GLY A 80 -6.75 1.71 -7.87
N ALA A 81 -8.08 1.51 -7.86
CA ALA A 81 -8.76 0.84 -6.77
C ALA A 81 -8.42 -0.67 -6.76
N LEU A 82 -7.96 -1.17 -5.61
CA LEU A 82 -7.77 -2.59 -5.36
C LEU A 82 -8.98 -3.14 -4.61
N ASP A 83 -9.52 -4.27 -5.10
CA ASP A 83 -10.58 -5.00 -4.41
C ASP A 83 -10.08 -5.51 -3.03
N PRO A 84 -10.81 -5.27 -1.93
CA PRO A 84 -10.46 -5.78 -0.59
C PRO A 84 -10.17 -7.29 -0.57
N TYR A 85 -10.88 -8.10 -1.36
CA TYR A 85 -10.64 -9.54 -1.42
C TYR A 85 -9.28 -9.86 -2.07
N LYS A 86 -8.95 -9.18 -3.19
CA LYS A 86 -7.62 -9.25 -3.83
C LYS A 86 -6.50 -8.76 -2.93
N HIS A 87 -6.73 -7.75 -2.10
CA HIS A 87 -5.73 -7.33 -1.13
C HIS A 87 -5.48 -8.42 -0.07
N LYS A 88 -6.54 -9.00 0.49
CA LYS A 88 -6.43 -10.07 1.50
C LYS A 88 -5.73 -11.33 0.97
N MET A 89 -5.92 -11.71 -0.30
CA MET A 89 -5.16 -12.81 -0.90
C MET A 89 -3.67 -12.43 -1.09
N ASN A 90 -3.36 -11.21 -1.55
CA ASN A 90 -1.98 -10.76 -1.78
C ASN A 90 -1.17 -10.71 -0.47
N THR A 91 -1.83 -10.34 0.63
CA THR A 91 -1.24 -10.32 1.98
C THR A 91 -1.20 -11.71 2.62
N GLY A 92 -1.73 -12.75 1.96
CA GLY A 92 -1.72 -14.14 2.45
C GLY A 92 -2.72 -14.44 3.57
N MET A 93 -3.67 -13.53 3.82
CA MET A 93 -4.77 -13.72 4.79
C MET A 93 -5.82 -14.72 4.30
N ILE A 94 -5.87 -14.99 2.99
CA ILE A 94 -6.76 -15.97 2.38
C ILE A 94 -5.89 -16.99 1.65
N LYS A 95 -5.91 -18.24 2.11
CA LYS A 95 -5.27 -19.38 1.43
C LYS A 95 -6.35 -20.31 0.92
N ILE A 96 -6.43 -20.50 -0.38
CA ILE A 96 -7.30 -21.52 -0.98
C ILE A 96 -6.54 -22.84 -0.86
N HIS A 97 -7.01 -23.76 -0.02
CA HIS A 97 -6.50 -25.14 -0.04
C HIS A 97 -7.13 -25.85 -1.25
N GLU A 98 -6.31 -26.21 -2.24
CA GLU A 98 -6.73 -26.91 -3.45
C GLU A 98 -7.40 -28.27 -3.14
N ASP A 99 -7.13 -28.85 -1.97
CA ASP A 99 -7.55 -30.20 -1.58
C ASP A 99 -9.03 -30.31 -1.11
N THR A 100 -9.73 -29.18 -0.92
CA THR A 100 -11.14 -29.19 -0.47
C THR A 100 -12.07 -28.24 -1.23
N GLY A 101 -11.53 -27.36 -2.08
CA GLY A 101 -12.35 -26.34 -2.76
C GLY A 101 -12.97 -25.30 -1.81
N VAL A 102 -12.57 -25.29 -0.54
CA VAL A 102 -13.05 -24.36 0.48
C VAL A 102 -12.02 -23.24 0.65
N ALA A 103 -12.45 -21.99 0.50
CA ALA A 103 -11.64 -20.83 0.85
C ALA A 103 -11.53 -20.72 2.38
N VAL A 104 -10.36 -21.00 2.93
CA VAL A 104 -10.09 -20.79 4.35
C VAL A 104 -9.56 -19.36 4.53
N ILE A 105 -10.39 -18.50 5.11
CA ILE A 105 -9.96 -17.18 5.55
C ILE A 105 -9.21 -17.39 6.87
N SER A 106 -7.90 -17.18 6.84
CA SER A 106 -7.11 -17.07 8.08
C SER A 106 -7.49 -15.74 8.71
N ILE A 107 -8.49 -15.76 9.59
CA ILE A 107 -8.89 -14.57 10.35
C ILE A 107 -7.78 -14.32 11.38
N THR A 108 -6.77 -13.54 11.01
CA THR A 108 -6.03 -12.79 12.03
C THR A 108 -6.93 -11.65 12.44
N GLU A 109 -7.70 -11.85 13.51
CA GLU A 109 -8.47 -10.81 14.16
C GLU A 109 -7.54 -9.62 14.46
N THR A 110 -7.59 -8.57 13.62
CA THR A 110 -7.05 -7.27 14.00
C THR A 110 -8.16 -6.63 14.82
N LYS A 111 -8.11 -6.90 16.12
CA LYS A 111 -9.02 -6.33 17.11
C LYS A 111 -8.80 -4.82 17.16
N ASN A 112 -9.52 -4.08 16.31
CA ASN A 112 -9.72 -2.65 16.47
C ASN A 112 -10.80 -2.47 17.53
N ASP A 113 -10.39 -2.43 18.80
CA ASP A 113 -11.23 -1.94 19.88
C ASP A 113 -11.37 -0.42 19.73
N GLU A 114 -12.40 0.03 19.01
CA GLU A 114 -13.00 1.35 19.23
C GLU A 114 -14.32 1.19 20.00
N LEU A 115 -14.45 2.00 21.07
CA LEU A 115 -15.68 2.38 21.79
C LEU A 115 -16.20 1.42 22.88
N SER A 116 -15.63 1.51 24.09
CA SER A 116 -16.44 1.71 25.31
C SER A 116 -15.61 2.18 26.52
N SER A 117 -15.61 3.49 26.75
CA SER A 117 -15.83 3.99 28.11
C SER A 117 -16.40 5.38 27.99
N GLY A 118 -17.74 5.40 27.88
CA GLY A 118 -18.49 6.56 28.27
C GLY A 118 -18.19 6.91 29.73
N ARG A 119 -18.26 8.21 29.99
CA ARG A 119 -18.72 8.84 31.24
C ARG A 119 -19.07 7.83 32.33
N ASN A 120 -18.38 7.92 33.46
CA ASN A 120 -19.02 7.87 34.78
C ASN A 120 -18.13 8.62 35.79
N LEU A 121 -18.72 9.69 36.33
CA LEU A 121 -18.37 10.46 37.53
C LEU A 121 -17.15 11.39 37.44
#